data_AF-A0A1A8TJ22-F1
#
_entry.id   AF-A0A1A8TJ22-F1
#
_cell.length_a   1.000
_cell.length_b   1.000
_cell.length_c   1.000
_cell.angle_alpha   90.00
_cell.angle_beta   90.00
_cell.angle_gamma   90.00
#
_symmetry.space_group_name_H-M   'P 1'
#
loop_
_entity.id
_entity.type
_entity.pdbx_description
1 polymer ?
#
loop_
_entity_poly.entity_id
_entity_poly.type
_entity_poly.pdbx_seq_one_letter_code
_entity_poly.pdbx_strand_id
1 'polypeptide(L)' 'MLDADIRSIFVCIQALEDAIRYYDLLAQSDTTDSDDYEECKYMYEVELSRLCEIYSKEEERGNVPVPLKKLLKNS' A
#
# COMPACT_ATOMS: atom_id res chain seq x y z
N MET A 1 -13.98 6.95 -13.03
CA MET A 1 -13.17 5.72 -12.87
C MET A 1 -11.75 6.15 -13.20
N LEU A 2 -10.78 5.95 -12.29
CA LEU A 2 -9.38 6.32 -12.56
C LEU A 2 -8.79 5.26 -13.50
N ASP A 3 -8.54 5.62 -14.76
CA ASP A 3 -7.74 4.83 -15.71
C ASP A 3 -6.25 4.93 -15.34
N ALA A 4 -5.89 4.50 -14.13
CA ALA A 4 -4.50 4.42 -13.71
C ALA A 4 -3.85 3.20 -14.37
N ASP A 5 -2.74 3.42 -15.09
CA ASP A 5 -1.91 2.34 -15.64
C ASP A 5 -1.49 1.37 -14.52
N ILE A 6 -1.47 0.06 -14.79
CA ILE A 6 -1.12 -1.00 -13.84
C ILE A 6 0.28 -0.80 -13.27
N ARG A 7 1.19 -0.22 -14.05
CA ARG A 7 2.52 0.16 -13.56
C ARG A 7 2.47 1.29 -12.53
N SER A 8 1.54 2.23 -12.65
CA SER A 8 1.32 3.27 -11.64
C SER A 8 0.74 2.66 -10.36
N ILE A 9 -0.23 1.74 -10.49
CA ILE A 9 -0.78 1.01 -9.34
C ILE A 9 0.31 0.21 -8.62
N PHE A 10 1.17 -0.48 -9.37
CA PHE A 10 2.36 -1.17 -8.83
C PHE A 10 3.23 -0.24 -7.97
N VAL A 11 3.57 0.96 -8.47
CA VAL A 11 4.41 1.91 -7.72
C VAL A 11 3.68 2.41 -6.47
N CYS A 12 2.39 2.71 -6.59
CA CYS A 12 1.58 3.18 -5.46
C CYS A 12 1.48 2.13 -4.34
N ILE A 13 1.28 0.85 -4.68
CA ILE A 13 1.26 -0.25 -3.70
C ILE A 13 2.58 -0.29 -2.92
N GLN A 14 3.72 -0.24 -3.62
CA GLN A 14 5.04 -0.27 -2.96
C GLN A 14 5.29 0.97 -2.10
N ALA A 15 4.88 2.15 -2.57
CA ALA A 15 5.02 3.39 -1.82
C ALA A 15 4.17 3.42 -0.56
N LEU A 16 2.93 2.89 -0.62
CA LEU A 16 2.05 2.78 0.55
C LEU A 16 2.59 1.79 1.58
N GLU A 17 3.10 0.63 1.15
CA GLU A 17 3.78 -0.34 2.03
C GLU A 17 4.98 0.28 2.76
N ASP A 18 5.77 1.09 2.06
CA ASP A 18 6.92 1.78 2.67
C ASP A 18 6.48 2.90 3.62
N ALA A 19 5.40 3.63 3.29
CA ALA A 19 4.82 4.66 4.16
C ALA A 19 4.22 4.07 5.44
N ILE A 20 3.41 3.01 5.34
CA ILE A 20 2.82 2.33 6.51
C ILE A 20 3.92 1.84 7.44
N ARG A 21 4.98 1.22 6.90
CA ARG A 21 6.14 0.78 7.67
C ARG A 21 6.87 1.93 8.36
N TYR A 22 7.01 3.07 7.68
CA TYR A 22 7.60 4.26 8.29
C TYR A 22 6.79 4.71 9.51
N TYR A 23 5.46 4.71 9.41
CA TYR A 23 4.60 5.03 10.54
C TYR A 23 4.62 3.97 11.64
N ASP A 24 4.77 2.68 11.32
CA ASP A 24 5.00 1.62 12.32
C ASP A 24 6.30 1.82 13.11
N LEU A 25 7.33 2.39 12.47
CA LEU A 25 8.58 2.75 13.14
C LEU A 25 8.42 4.01 14.00
N LEU A 26 7.69 5.02 13.50
CA LEU A 26 7.39 6.23 14.28
C LEU A 26 6.56 5.91 15.54
N ALA A 27 5.61 4.98 15.42
CA ALA A 27 4.78 4.53 16.53
C ALA A 27 5.57 3.89 17.69
N GLN A 28 6.80 3.45 17.44
CA GLN A 28 7.69 2.89 18.47
C GLN A 28 8.48 3.98 19.21
N SER A 29 8.33 5.25 18.85
CA SER A 29 9.04 6.37 19.47
C SER A 29 8.22 6.98 20.60
N ASP A 30 8.82 7.06 21.80
CA ASP A 30 8.21 7.67 22.99
C ASP A 30 7.93 9.18 22.87
N THR A 31 8.40 9.82 21.79
CA THR A 31 8.25 11.27 21.56
C THR A 31 7.17 11.62 20.53
N THR A 32 6.49 10.62 19.97
CA THR A 32 5.47 10.82 18.93
C THR A 32 4.08 10.59 19.54
N ASP A 33 3.16 11.54 19.34
CA ASP A 33 1.77 11.34 19.72
C ASP A 33 1.11 10.36 18.73
N SER A 34 0.35 9.39 19.24
CA SER A 34 -0.37 8.42 18.41
C SER A 34 -1.36 9.10 17.47
N ASP A 35 -1.95 10.21 17.93
CA ASP A 35 -2.93 10.97 17.15
C ASP A 35 -2.27 11.61 15.90
N ASP A 36 -0.95 11.83 15.90
CA ASP A 36 -0.22 12.44 14.77
C ASP A 36 -0.03 11.49 13.58
N TYR A 37 -0.12 10.17 13.77
CA TYR A 37 0.15 9.19 12.71
C TYR A 37 -0.93 8.15 12.48
N GLU A 38 -1.79 7.85 13.44
CA GLU A 38 -2.79 6.77 13.31
C GLU A 38 -3.78 7.04 12.18
N GLU A 39 -4.28 8.28 12.05
CA GLU A 39 -5.19 8.66 10.97
C GLU A 39 -4.54 8.50 9.59
N CYS A 40 -3.31 8.99 9.43
CA CYS A 40 -2.56 8.87 8.17
C CYS A 40 -2.30 7.41 7.81
N LYS A 41 -1.86 6.61 8.79
CA LYS A 41 -1.59 5.19 8.60
C LYS A 41 -2.86 4.44 8.20
N TYR A 42 -3.98 4.68 8.88
CA TYR A 42 -5.26 4.08 8.56
C TYR A 42 -5.70 4.39 7.12
N MET A 43 -5.59 5.65 6.70
CA MET A 43 -5.93 6.07 5.34
C MET A 43 -5.06 5.36 4.29
N TYR A 44 -3.79 5.13 4.58
CA TYR A 44 -2.88 4.40 3.69
C TYR A 44 -3.19 2.90 3.63
N GLU A 45 -3.54 2.27 4.75
CA GLU A 45 -3.97 0.87 4.78
C GLU A 45 -5.25 0.65 3.97
N VAL A 46 -6.21 1.58 4.08
CA VAL A 46 -7.46 1.53 3.29
C VAL A 46 -7.20 1.64 1.80
N GLU A 47 -6.38 2.61 1.37
CA GLU A 47 -6.07 2.77 -0.05
C GLU A 47 -5.19 1.62 -0.58
N LEU A 48 -4.25 1.10 0.23
CA LEU A 48 -3.45 -0.07 -0.12
C LEU A 48 -4.35 -1.27 -0.39
N SER A 49 -5.31 -1.55 0.50
CA SER A 49 -6.27 -2.64 0.33
C SER A 49 -7.05 -2.51 -0.99
N ARG A 50 -7.56 -1.31 -1.29
CA ARG A 50 -8.27 -1.01 -2.53
C ARG A 50 -7.41 -1.21 -3.77
N LEU A 51 -6.15 -0.76 -3.77
CA LEU A 51 -5.25 -0.93 -4.90
C LEU A 51 -4.86 -2.41 -5.10
N CYS A 52 -4.67 -3.15 -4.01
CA CYS A 52 -4.45 -4.60 -4.05
C CYS A 52 -5.63 -5.34 -4.68
N GLU A 53 -6.88 -4.96 -4.38
CA GLU A 53 -8.06 -5.56 -5.03
C GLU A 53 -8.09 -5.30 -6.55
N ILE A 54 -7.73 -4.09 -6.98
CA ILE A 54 -7.67 -3.74 -8.41
C ILE A 54 -6.56 -4.53 -9.09
N TYR A 55 -5.37 -4.54 -8.50
CA TYR A 55 -4.21 -5.25 -9.04
C TYR A 55 -4.43 -6.76 -9.12
N SER A 56 -5.06 -7.36 -8.10
CA SER A 56 -5.40 -8.78 -8.06
C SER A 56 -6.33 -9.20 -9.21
N LYS A 57 -7.35 -8.38 -9.52
CA LYS A 57 -8.25 -8.63 -10.67
C LYS A 57 -7.52 -8.56 -12.01
N GLU A 58 -6.51 -7.70 -12.13
CA GLU A 58 -5.68 -7.62 -13.33
C GLU A 58 -4.64 -8.75 -13.38
N GLU A 59 -4.20 -9.25 -12.22
CA GLU A 59 -3.36 -10.44 -12.11
C GLU A 59 -4.08 -11.69 -12.61
N GLU A 60 -5.34 -11.89 -12.22
CA GLU A 60 -6.20 -12.98 -12.73
C GLU A 60 -6.37 -12.93 -14.26
N ARG A 61 -6.27 -11.74 -14.86
CA ARG A 61 -6.34 -11.52 -16.31
C ARG A 61 -4.99 -11.68 -17.02
N GLY A 62 -3.90 -11.84 -16.29
CA GLY A 62 -2.54 -11.91 -16.84
C GLY A 62 -1.97 -10.56 -17.28
N ASN A 63 -2.55 -9.45 -16.82
CA ASN A 63 -2.18 -8.08 -17.24
C ASN A 63 -1.11 -7.45 -16.34
N VAL A 64 -0.63 -8.18 -15.33
CA VAL A 64 0.35 -7.66 -14.37
C VAL A 64 1.76 -8.14 -14.71
N PRO A 65 2.78 -7.28 -14.52
CA PRO A 65 4.17 -7.66 -14.77
C PRO A 65 4.78 -8.52 -13.65
N VAL A 66 4.25 -8.40 -12.44
CA VAL A 66 4.77 -9.04 -11.22
C VAL A 66 3.61 -9.50 -10.35
N PRO A 67 3.62 -10.72 -9.79
CA PRO A 67 2.58 -11.19 -8.87
C PRO A 67 2.39 -10.29 -7.66
N LEU A 68 1.15 -10.05 -7.23
CA LEU A 68 0.85 -9.16 -6.09
C LEU A 68 1.62 -9.58 -4.82
N LYS A 69 1.76 -10.88 -4.58
CA LYS A 69 2.52 -11.42 -3.44
C LYS A 69 3.98 -10.95 -3.41
N LYS A 70 4.59 -10.67 -4.56
CA LYS A 70 5.98 -10.15 -4.62
C LYS A 70 6.06 -8.64 -4.39
N LEU A 71 4.93 -7.94 -4.41
CA LEU A 71 4.84 -6.50 -4.13
C LEU A 71 4.71 -6.22 -2.65
N LEU A 72 3.95 -7.06 -1.96
CA LEU A 72 3.73 -6.97 -0.52
C LEU A 72 4.97 -7.49 0.19
N LYS A 73 5.64 -6.62 0.95
CA LYS A 73 6.92 -6.95 1.58
C LYS A 73 6.74 -7.81 2.84
N ASN A 74 5.49 -8.08 3.25
CA ASN A 74 5.11 -8.75 4.50
C ASN A 74 4.11 -9.94 4.31
N SER A 75 4.00 -10.56 3.13
CA SER A 75 3.01 -11.64 2.84
C SER A 75 3.58 -13.02 2.48
#